data_AF-A0A359FN73-F1
#
_entry.id   AF-A0A359FN73-F1
#
_cell.length_a   1.000
_cell.length_b   1.000
_cell.length_c   1.000
_cell.angle_alpha   90.00
_cell.angle_beta   90.00
_cell.angle_gamma   90.00
#
_symmetry.space_group_name_H-M   'P 1'
#
loop_
_entity.id
_entity.type
_entity.pdbx_description
1 polymer ?
#
loop_
_entity_poly.entity_id
_entity_poly.type
_entity_poly.pdbx_seq_one_letter_code
_entity_poly.pdbx_strand_id
1 'polypeptide(L)'
;MLIDAVQSVGRFIKITEAKVHDKNFLKELDLISYSMVVFDRAYNYYQQFALWTSNSVFFVTRIKKNAVCTVIETQRGHKKKMGRQWC
;
A
#
# COMPACT_ATOMS: atom_id res chain seq x y z
N MET A 1 0.80 -11.90 1.85
CA MET A 1 1.30 -12.47 0.58
C MET A 1 1.69 -11.31 -0.31
N LEU A 2 2.90 -11.31 -0.87
CA LEU A 2 3.36 -10.34 -1.85
C LEU A 2 3.40 -11.06 -3.20
N ILE A 3 2.72 -10.50 -4.19
CA ILE A 3 2.69 -11.04 -5.54
C ILE A 3 3.43 -10.06 -6.44
N ASP A 4 4.35 -10.58 -7.24
CA ASP A 4 4.91 -9.83 -8.36
C ASP A 4 3.89 -9.84 -9.50
N ALA A 5 3.26 -8.71 -9.78
CA ALA A 5 2.21 -8.61 -10.77
C ALA A 5 2.71 -8.88 -12.20
N VAL A 6 3.99 -8.62 -12.49
CA VAL A 6 4.57 -8.81 -13.83
C VAL A 6 4.76 -10.29 -14.11
N GLN A 7 5.27 -11.03 -13.12
CA GLN A 7 5.58 -12.45 -13.28
C GLN A 7 4.44 -13.36 -12.82
N SER A 8 3.43 -12.81 -12.14
CA SER A 8 2.38 -13.58 -11.44
C SER A 8 2.94 -14.65 -10.50
N VAL A 9 4.15 -14.41 -9.96
CA VAL A 9 4.83 -15.30 -9.02
C VAL A 9 4.74 -14.72 -7.61
N GLY A 10 4.47 -15.59 -6.64
CA GLY A 10 4.51 -15.24 -5.23
C GLY A 10 5.94 -14.98 -4.77
N ARG A 11 6.18 -13.87 -4.06
CA ARG A 11 7.45 -13.64 -3.38
C ARG A 11 7.33 -14.06 -1.92
N PHE A 12 8.35 -14.76 -1.44
CA PHE A 12 8.45 -15.10 -0.03
C PHE A 12 8.72 -13.84 0.78
N ILE A 13 7.94 -13.65 1.83
CA ILE A 13 8.17 -12.60 2.81
C ILE A 13 8.33 -13.26 4.17
N LYS A 14 9.33 -12.81 4.90
CA LYS A 14 9.50 -13.18 6.29
C LYS A 14 8.51 -12.38 7.14
N ILE A 15 7.54 -13.08 7.73
CA ILE A 15 6.66 -12.50 8.75
C ILE A 15 7.23 -12.92 10.09
N THR A 16 7.60 -11.96 10.92
CA THR A 16 8.10 -12.20 12.28
C THR A 16 6.93 -12.42 13.25
N GLU A 17 7.22 -12.93 14.46
CA GLU A 17 6.18 -13.27 15.43
C GLU A 17 5.20 -12.11 15.68
N ALA A 18 3.92 -12.44 15.90
CA ALA A 18 2.81 -11.49 16.04
C ALA A 18 2.96 -10.48 17.20
N LYS A 19 3.95 -10.66 18.08
CA LYS A 19 4.31 -9.72 19.15
C LYS A 19 5.05 -8.48 18.61
N VAL A 20 5.61 -8.56 17.41
CA VAL A 20 6.36 -7.48 16.78
C VAL A 20 5.39 -6.59 15.99
N HIS A 21 5.41 -5.29 16.27
CA HIS A 21 4.60 -4.32 15.52
C HIS A 21 4.87 -4.40 14.00
N ASP A 22 3.81 -4.33 13.20
CA ASP A 22 3.86 -4.37 11.72
C ASP A 22 4.80 -3.31 11.10
N LYS A 23 5.19 -2.28 11.86
CA LYS A 23 6.19 -1.29 11.46
C LYS A 23 7.57 -1.89 11.19
N ASN A 24 7.93 -2.98 11.87
CA ASN A 24 9.23 -3.63 11.68
C ASN A 24 9.23 -4.49 10.42
N PHE A 25 8.10 -5.14 10.13
CA PHE A 25 7.89 -5.87 8.89
C PHE A 25 8.10 -4.99 7.65
N LEU A 26 7.58 -3.76 7.66
CA LEU A 26 7.73 -2.83 6.52
C LEU A 26 9.19 -2.41 6.27
N LYS A 27 10.05 -2.45 7.30
CA LYS A 27 11.49 -2.16 7.17
C LYS A 27 12.27 -3.32 6.56
N GLU A 28 11.79 -4.55 6.76
CA GLU A 28 12.41 -5.77 6.23
C GLU A 28 12.02 -6.03 4.76
N LEU A 29 11.04 -5.29 4.22
CA LEU A 29 10.67 -5.37 2.82
C LEU A 29 11.73 -4.70 1.95
N ASP A 30 12.53 -5.52 1.29
CA ASP A 30 13.44 -5.08 0.23
C ASP A 30 12.67 -4.95 -1.10
N LEU A 31 12.39 -3.70 -1.48
CA LEU A 31 11.64 -3.37 -2.69
C LEU A 31 12.58 -2.77 -3.72
N ILE A 32 12.52 -3.32 -4.94
CA ILE A 32 13.31 -2.85 -6.08
C ILE A 32 12.81 -1.45 -6.48
N SER A 33 13.71 -0.54 -6.84
CA SER A 33 13.36 0.78 -7.37
C SER A 33 12.41 0.67 -8.56
N TYR A 34 11.51 1.65 -8.70
CA TYR A 34 10.45 1.70 -9.70
C TYR A 34 9.37 0.61 -9.58
N SER A 35 9.33 -0.10 -8.45
CA SER A 35 8.22 -0.99 -8.12
C SER A 35 7.00 -0.24 -7.60
N MET A 36 5.82 -0.86 -7.72
CA MET A 36 4.58 -0.36 -7.16
C MET A 36 3.95 -1.38 -6.22
N VAL A 37 3.67 -0.98 -4.98
CA VAL A 37 3.16 -1.88 -3.94
C VAL A 37 1.84 -1.37 -3.35
N VAL A 38 0.91 -2.30 -3.11
CA VAL A 38 -0.41 -1.97 -2.54
C VAL A 38 -0.46 -2.47 -1.10
N PHE A 39 -0.77 -1.57 -0.16
CA PHE A 39 -0.86 -1.86 1.27
C PHE A 39 -2.27 -1.60 1.81
N ASP A 40 -2.66 -2.41 2.80
CA ASP A 40 -3.86 -2.13 3.59
C ASP A 40 -3.63 -0.99 4.60
N ARG A 41 -4.72 -0.36 5.04
CA ARG A 41 -4.74 0.77 6.00
C ARG A 41 -3.94 0.53 7.28
N ALA A 42 -3.88 -0.72 7.76
CA ALA A 42 -3.17 -1.07 8.99
C ALA A 42 -1.66 -0.77 8.91
N TYR A 43 -1.08 -0.82 7.70
CA TYR A 43 0.36 -0.72 7.45
C TYR A 43 0.84 0.71 7.15
N ASN A 44 0.11 1.74 7.59
CA ASN A 44 0.52 3.13 7.38
C ASN A 44 1.68 3.51 8.30
N TYR A 45 2.90 3.53 7.74
CA TYR A 45 4.12 3.98 8.41
C TYR A 45 4.86 5.04 7.56
N TYR A 46 4.58 6.31 7.85
CA TYR A 46 5.00 7.45 7.01
C TYR A 46 6.52 7.61 6.86
N GLN A 47 7.32 7.24 7.86
CA GLN A 47 8.78 7.28 7.76
C GLN A 47 9.28 6.32 6.67
N GLN A 48 8.70 5.11 6.59
CA GLN A 48 9.04 4.15 5.55
C GLN A 48 8.59 4.66 4.17
N PHE A 49 7.43 5.30 4.10
CA PHE A 49 6.95 5.89 2.86
C PHE A 49 7.91 6.96 2.33
N ALA A 50 8.47 7.80 3.20
CA ALA A 50 9.48 8.78 2.81
C ALA A 50 10.75 8.11 2.24
N LEU A 51 11.25 7.07 2.90
CA LEU A 51 12.41 6.29 2.41
C LEU A 51 12.12 5.65 1.04
N TRP A 52 10.94 5.06 0.88
CA TRP A 52 10.53 4.48 -0.40
C TRP A 52 10.40 5.51 -1.51
N THR A 53 9.84 6.69 -1.22
CA THR A 53 9.80 7.79 -2.18
C THR A 53 11.21 8.22 -2.60
N SER A 54 12.17 8.30 -1.68
CA SER A 54 13.58 8.58 -2.00
C SER A 54 14.23 7.49 -2.87
N ASN A 55 13.79 6.24 -2.75
CA ASN A 55 14.29 5.11 -3.53
C ASN A 55 13.49 4.84 -4.83
N SER A 56 12.66 5.79 -5.27
CA SER A 56 11.78 5.67 -6.43
C SER A 56 10.81 4.48 -6.35
N VAL A 57 10.39 4.10 -5.15
CA VAL A 57 9.37 3.07 -4.91
C VAL A 57 8.01 3.74 -4.74
N PHE A 58 7.03 3.27 -5.50
CA PHE A 58 5.67 3.78 -5.50
C PHE A 58 4.76 2.89 -4.65
N PHE A 59 3.75 3.50 -4.00
CA PHE A 59 2.82 2.75 -3.17
C PHE A 59 1.40 3.28 -3.24
N VAL A 60 0.44 2.39 -3.04
CA VAL A 60 -0.97 2.69 -2.84
C VAL A 60 -1.36 2.21 -1.45
N THR A 61 -1.94 3.10 -0.66
CA THR A 61 -2.47 2.74 0.65
C THR A 61 -3.81 3.40 0.88
N ARG A 62 -4.60 2.79 1.76
CA ARG A 62 -5.86 3.38 2.22
C ARG A 62 -5.56 4.38 3.33
N ILE A 63 -6.06 5.60 3.15
CA ILE A 63 -5.83 6.68 4.12
C ILE A 63 -6.50 6.40 5.48
N LYS A 64 -5.82 6.76 6.57
CA LYS A 64 -6.42 6.74 7.91
C LYS A 64 -7.32 7.97 8.10
N LYS A 65 -8.42 7.81 8.85
CA LYS A 65 -9.39 8.89 9.12
C LYS A 65 -8.75 10.13 9.77
N ASN A 66 -7.70 9.93 10.56
CA ASN A 66 -6.96 10.98 11.27
C ASN A 66 -5.69 11.41 10.53
N ALA A 67 -5.46 10.94 9.30
CA ALA A 67 -4.29 11.34 8.54
C ALA A 67 -4.45 12.79 8.05
N VAL A 68 -3.43 13.60 8.28
CA VAL A 68 -3.32 14.93 7.65
C VAL A 68 -2.73 14.72 6.26
N CYS A 69 -3.52 14.98 5.22
CA CYS A 69 -3.08 14.88 3.83
C CYS A 69 -3.59 16.08 3.04
N THR A 70 -2.81 16.48 2.04
CA THR A 70 -3.27 17.40 1.01
C THR A 70 -3.58 16.61 -0.24
N VAL A 71 -4.80 16.71 -0.76
CA VAL A 71 -5.17 16.08 -2.02
C VAL A 71 -4.60 16.92 -3.16
N ILE A 72 -3.67 16.36 -3.92
CA ILE A 72 -3.03 17.02 -5.07
C ILE A 72 -3.89 16.88 -6.32
N GLU A 73 -4.41 15.67 -6.54
CA GLU A 73 -5.21 15.35 -7.71
C GLU A 73 -6.26 14.30 -7.35
N THR A 74 -7.45 14.45 -7.90
CA THR A 74 -8.52 13.45 -7.78
C THR A 74 -8.85 12.92 -9.16
N GLN A 75 -8.51 11.65 -9.40
CA GLN A 75 -8.94 10.95 -10.60
C GLN A 75 -10.42 10.61 -10.46
N ARG A 76 -11.27 11.21 -11.30
CA ARG A 76 -12.72 10.94 -11.28
C ARG A 76 -12.97 9.50 -11.72
N GLY A 77 -13.42 8.67 -10.79
CA GLY A 77 -13.91 7.32 -11.10
C GLY A 77 -15.16 7.36 -11.97
N HIS A 78 -15.32 6.34 -12.82
CA HIS A 78 -16.52 6.04 -13.59
C HIS A 78 -17.77 6.24 -12.71
N LYS A 79 -18.71 7.11 -13.12
CA LYS A 79 -19.99 7.27 -12.42
C LYS A 79 -20.72 5.93 -12.46
N LYS A 80 -20.89 5.25 -11.32
CA LYS A 80 -21.91 4.19 -11.23
C LYS A 80 -23.25 4.87 -11.51
N LYS A 81 -23.95 4.44 -12.56
CA LYS A 81 -25.35 4.81 -12.76
C LYS A 81 -26.12 4.33 -11.54
N MET A 82 -26.66 5.27 -10.78
CA MET A 82 -27.55 4.99 -9.66
C MET A 82 -28.81 4.34 -10.23
N GLY A 83 -29.05 3.07 -9.92
CA GLY A 83 -30.28 2.39 -10.35
C GLY A 83 -30.20 0.87 -10.34
N ARG A 84 -30.26 0.27 -9.15
CA ARG A 84 -31.23 -0.76 -8.75
C ARG A 84 -30.75 -1.43 -7.47
N GLN A 85 -31.54 -1.20 -6.42
CA GLN A 85 -31.57 -2.01 -5.22
C GLN A 85 -31.88 -3.45 -5.61
N TRP A 86 -31.07 -4.39 -5.13
CA TRP A 86 -31.39 -5.82 -5.16
C TRP A 86 -31.39 -6.31 -3.72
N CYS A 87 -32.47 -7.03 -3.41
CA CYS A 87 -32.82 -7.58 -2.11
C CYS A 87 -31.71 -8.39 -1.44
#